data_AF-F5ITW9-F1
#
_entry.id   AF-F5ITW9-F1
#
_cell.length_a   1.000
_cell.length_b   1.000
_cell.length_c   1.000
_cell.angle_alpha   90.00
_cell.angle_beta   90.00
_cell.angle_gamma   90.00
#
_symmetry.space_group_name_H-M   'P 1'
#
loop_
_entity.id
_entity.type
_entity.pdbx_description
1 polymer ?
#
loop_
_entity_poly.entity_id
_entity_poly.type
_entity_poly.pdbx_seq_one_letter_code
_entity_poly.pdbx_strand_id
1 'polypeptide(L)'
;MSQLSEVYKTYSVTALLRIIENPENYRPEAVKTARDELDARDLTPDDKNRAIAELEAERQELALKKEHREEIKNTLKEKGSGIMDYISPIQDNEDDARKSPRLINTIAIIFLAIGLLQIITQFDLITGLFQDSRWDFSVVIFLFPVIITPLAAILFWMKKTAGWILLSIYLSFALMGLLWMFFIAYDPTFLIGSLFFSGTLWTISQERIRNVFKISTDTMYASVIASILIVGAVLGVYFFVL
;
A
#
# COMPACT_ATOMS: atom_id res chain seq x y z
N MET A 1 29.31 46.71 -11.51
CA MET A 1 27.97 46.19 -11.82
C MET A 1 27.81 44.85 -11.13
N SER A 2 26.71 44.59 -10.43
CA SER A 2 26.48 43.30 -9.76
C SER A 2 25.85 42.31 -10.74
N GLN A 3 26.19 41.01 -10.62
CA GLN A 3 25.60 39.95 -11.47
C GLN A 3 24.06 39.92 -11.40
N LEU A 4 23.47 40.27 -10.24
CA LEU A 4 22.02 40.36 -10.05
C LEU A 4 21.36 41.40 -10.96
N SER A 5 22.01 42.53 -11.20
CA SER A 5 21.49 43.59 -12.07
C SER A 5 21.39 43.14 -13.53
N GLU A 6 22.36 42.36 -14.02
CA GLU A 6 22.30 41.81 -15.39
C GLU A 6 21.18 40.78 -15.55
N VAL A 7 20.97 39.94 -14.53
CA VAL A 7 19.89 38.95 -14.54
C VAL A 7 18.52 39.63 -14.52
N TYR A 8 18.34 40.67 -13.69
CA TYR A 8 17.03 41.31 -13.51
C TYR A 8 16.57 42.15 -14.71
N LYS A 9 17.50 42.57 -15.56
CA LYS A 9 17.18 43.15 -16.89
C LYS A 9 16.38 42.21 -17.79
N THR A 10 16.56 40.89 -17.62
CA THR A 10 15.84 39.88 -18.42
C THR A 10 14.49 39.48 -17.81
N TYR A 11 14.17 39.93 -16.60
CA TYR A 11 12.94 39.56 -15.90
C TYR A 11 11.75 40.39 -16.38
N SER A 12 10.57 39.77 -16.43
CA SER A 12 9.32 40.49 -16.68
C SER A 12 8.97 41.42 -15.52
N VAL A 13 8.14 42.43 -15.79
CA VAL A 13 7.64 43.36 -14.76
C VAL A 13 6.95 42.60 -13.62
N THR A 14 6.14 41.60 -13.97
CA THR A 14 5.45 40.67 -13.05
C THR A 14 6.43 39.90 -12.16
N ALA A 15 7.58 39.46 -12.70
CA ALA A 15 8.61 38.76 -11.94
C ALA A 15 9.37 39.69 -10.97
N LEU A 16 9.64 40.93 -11.36
CA LEU A 16 10.24 41.94 -10.47
C LEU A 16 9.29 42.33 -9.33
N LEU A 17 8.01 42.52 -9.63
CA LEU A 17 6.97 42.78 -8.63
C LEU A 17 6.85 41.65 -7.62
N ARG A 18 6.92 40.39 -8.07
CA ARG A 18 6.91 39.21 -7.18
C ARG A 18 8.03 39.23 -6.14
N ILE A 19 9.22 39.69 -6.53
CA ILE A 19 10.39 39.78 -5.63
C ILE A 19 10.20 40.92 -4.62
N ILE A 20 9.65 42.05 -5.06
CA ILE A 20 9.42 43.22 -4.20
C ILE A 20 8.31 42.96 -3.18
N GLU A 21 7.25 42.25 -3.57
CA GLU A 21 6.08 41.99 -2.70
C GLU A 21 6.27 40.85 -1.70
N ASN A 22 7.28 39.99 -1.86
CA ASN A 22 7.56 38.89 -0.92
C ASN A 22 8.98 39.01 -0.34
N PRO A 23 9.32 40.12 0.35
CA PRO A 23 10.69 40.39 0.78
C PRO A 23 11.25 39.32 1.71
N GLU A 24 10.40 38.59 2.46
CA GLU A 24 10.84 37.48 3.32
C GLU A 24 11.43 36.28 2.56
N ASN A 25 11.08 36.10 1.28
CA ASN A 25 11.54 34.97 0.46
C ASN A 25 12.83 35.27 -0.31
N TYR A 26 13.34 36.50 -0.23
CA TYR A 26 14.48 36.97 -1.02
C TYR A 26 15.52 37.67 -0.16
N ARG A 27 16.75 37.75 -0.66
CA ARG A 27 17.82 38.51 0.00
C ARG A 27 17.52 40.03 -0.11
N PRO A 28 17.87 40.86 0.90
CA PRO A 28 17.64 42.31 0.84
C PRO A 28 18.25 42.99 -0.40
N GLU A 29 19.41 42.51 -0.84
CA GLU A 29 20.10 42.98 -2.07
C GLU A 29 19.28 42.70 -3.34
N ALA A 30 18.56 41.58 -3.40
CA ALA A 30 17.68 41.23 -4.50
C ALA A 30 16.43 42.13 -4.53
N VAL A 31 15.79 42.36 -3.38
CA VAL A 31 14.63 43.25 -3.28
C VAL A 31 14.99 44.67 -3.71
N LYS A 32 16.16 45.17 -3.28
CA LYS A 32 16.67 46.48 -3.66
C LYS A 32 16.97 46.56 -5.16
N THR A 33 17.69 45.59 -5.71
CA THR A 33 18.04 45.56 -7.14
C THR A 33 16.80 45.45 -8.02
N ALA A 34 15.78 44.70 -7.59
CA ALA A 34 14.51 44.59 -8.29
C ALA A 34 13.73 45.91 -8.31
N ARG A 35 13.76 46.67 -7.20
CA ARG A 35 13.14 48.00 -7.11
C ARG A 35 13.86 49.01 -7.99
N ASP A 36 15.19 49.06 -7.91
CA ASP A 36 16.01 49.97 -8.72
C ASP A 36 15.83 49.69 -10.24
N GLU A 37 15.73 48.42 -10.63
CA GLU A 37 15.48 48.01 -12.02
C GLU A 37 14.03 48.31 -12.47
N LEU A 38 13.05 48.18 -11.58
CA LEU A 38 11.66 48.51 -11.88
C LEU A 38 11.46 50.03 -12.06
N ASP A 39 12.12 50.83 -11.22
CA ASP A 39 12.08 52.29 -11.27
C ASP A 39 12.83 52.81 -12.52
N ALA A 40 13.89 52.13 -12.95
CA ALA A 40 14.63 52.47 -14.18
C ALA A 40 13.84 52.23 -15.49
N ARG A 41 12.74 51.46 -15.44
CA ARG A 41 11.95 51.08 -16.62
C ARG A 41 10.85 52.07 -17.02
N ASP A 42 10.68 53.17 -16.28
CA ASP A 42 9.72 54.25 -16.54
C ASP A 42 8.35 53.76 -17.04
N LEU A 43 7.79 52.80 -16.30
CA LEU A 43 6.58 52.06 -16.70
C LEU A 43 5.34 52.96 -16.69
N THR A 44 4.55 52.88 -17.76
CA THR A 44 3.26 53.58 -17.84
C THR A 44 2.26 53.02 -16.82
N PRO A 45 1.22 53.80 -16.42
CA PRO A 45 0.18 53.32 -15.51
C PRO A 45 -0.54 52.05 -16.02
N ASP A 46 -0.66 51.89 -17.34
CA ASP A 46 -1.31 50.71 -17.96
C ASP A 46 -0.44 49.45 -17.80
N ASP A 47 0.87 49.57 -17.99
CA ASP A 47 1.80 48.45 -17.86
C ASP A 47 1.90 47.93 -16.42
N LYS A 48 1.87 48.84 -15.44
CA LYS A 48 1.83 48.48 -14.02
C LYS A 48 0.55 47.72 -13.68
N ASN A 49 -0.60 48.19 -14.17
CA ASN A 49 -1.89 47.54 -13.91
C ASN A 49 -1.97 46.16 -14.54
N ARG A 50 -1.43 45.95 -15.75
CA ARG A 50 -1.37 44.62 -16.38
C ARG A 50 -0.51 43.63 -15.59
N ALA A 51 0.66 44.07 -15.13
CA ALA A 51 1.56 43.21 -14.35
C ALA A 51 0.97 42.86 -12.97
N ILE A 52 0.24 43.77 -12.33
CA ILE A 52 -0.51 43.51 -11.09
C ILE A 52 -1.63 42.49 -11.34
N ALA A 53 -2.41 42.67 -12.41
CA ALA A 53 -3.50 41.74 -12.76
C ALA A 53 -2.98 40.32 -13.09
N GLU A 54 -1.84 40.21 -13.78
CA GLU A 54 -1.19 38.93 -14.05
C GLU A 54 -0.68 38.26 -12.77
N LEU A 55 -0.09 39.04 -11.85
CA LEU A 55 0.38 38.53 -10.55
C LEU A 55 -0.79 38.06 -9.66
N GLU A 56 -1.93 38.75 -9.71
CA GLU A 56 -3.16 38.34 -9.01
C GLU A 56 -3.75 37.06 -9.59
N ALA A 57 -3.78 36.91 -10.92
CA ALA A 57 -4.25 35.68 -11.58
C ALA A 57 -3.37 34.47 -11.22
N GLU A 58 -2.05 34.64 -11.21
CA GLU A 58 -1.11 33.60 -10.81
C GLU A 58 -1.27 33.22 -9.32
N ARG A 59 -1.55 34.19 -8.45
CA ARG A 59 -1.87 33.95 -7.03
C ARG A 59 -3.14 33.13 -6.87
N GLN A 60 -4.20 33.44 -7.61
CA GLN A 60 -5.44 32.69 -7.57
C GLN A 60 -5.23 31.24 -8.03
N GLU A 61 -4.46 31.03 -9.10
CA GLU A 61 -4.14 29.68 -9.58
C GLU A 61 -3.29 28.89 -8.57
N LEU A 62 -2.32 29.54 -7.92
CA LEU A 62 -1.52 28.95 -6.84
C LEU A 62 -2.35 28.64 -5.59
N ALA A 63 -3.31 29.50 -5.24
CA ALA A 63 -4.23 29.28 -4.13
C ALA A 63 -5.15 28.08 -4.40
N LEU A 64 -5.74 28.00 -5.60
CA LEU A 64 -6.53 26.85 -6.08
C LEU A 64 -5.70 25.55 -6.06
N LYS A 65 -4.45 25.58 -6.54
CA LYS A 65 -3.56 24.40 -6.51
C LYS A 65 -3.21 23.98 -5.09
N LYS A 66 -3.04 24.93 -4.15
CA LYS A 66 -2.80 24.64 -2.73
C LYS A 66 -4.04 24.08 -2.06
N GLU A 67 -5.20 24.67 -2.31
CA GLU A 67 -6.50 24.20 -1.82
C GLU A 67 -6.78 22.78 -2.30
N HIS A 68 -6.59 22.50 -3.60
CA HIS A 68 -6.77 21.16 -4.15
C HIS A 68 -5.78 20.13 -3.58
N ARG A 69 -4.53 20.53 -3.29
CA ARG A 69 -3.56 19.66 -2.61
C ARG A 69 -3.94 19.37 -1.17
N GLU A 70 -4.41 20.36 -0.43
CA GLU A 70 -4.89 20.17 0.94
C GLU A 70 -6.21 19.39 0.97
N GLU A 71 -7.09 19.54 -0.02
CA GLU A 71 -8.30 18.73 -0.21
C GLU A 71 -7.95 17.27 -0.52
N ILE A 72 -6.99 17.00 -1.41
CA ILE A 72 -6.47 15.64 -1.67
C ILE A 72 -5.86 15.04 -0.39
N LYS A 73 -5.10 15.83 0.37
CA LYS A 73 -4.49 15.39 1.63
C LYS A 73 -5.53 15.14 2.71
N ASN A 74 -6.57 15.96 2.81
CA ASN A 74 -7.66 15.79 3.77
C ASN A 74 -8.56 14.62 3.38
N THR A 75 -8.89 14.45 2.10
CA THR A 75 -9.63 13.27 1.62
C THR A 75 -8.83 11.99 1.76
N LEU A 76 -7.50 12.01 1.57
CA LEU A 76 -6.60 10.88 1.88
C LEU A 76 -6.52 10.62 3.39
N LYS A 77 -6.58 11.66 4.21
CA LYS A 77 -6.55 11.53 5.67
C LYS A 77 -7.89 11.02 6.22
N GLU A 78 -9.02 11.47 5.69
CA GLU A 78 -10.37 11.02 6.06
C GLU A 78 -10.72 9.64 5.48
N LYS A 79 -10.33 9.35 4.24
CA LYS A 79 -10.53 8.01 3.66
C LYS A 79 -9.47 7.00 4.10
N GLY A 80 -8.25 7.47 4.38
CA GLY A 80 -7.16 6.67 4.94
C GLY A 80 -7.32 6.40 6.44
N SER A 81 -7.92 7.32 7.20
CA SER A 81 -8.33 7.03 8.60
C SER A 81 -9.38 5.94 8.65
N GLY A 82 -10.25 5.79 7.65
CA GLY A 82 -11.19 4.66 7.59
C GLY A 82 -10.53 3.27 7.51
N ILE A 83 -9.32 3.19 6.95
CA ILE A 83 -8.52 1.95 6.91
C ILE A 83 -7.65 1.84 8.18
N MET A 84 -7.18 2.97 8.71
CA MET A 84 -6.35 3.00 9.92
C MET A 84 -7.16 2.85 11.22
N ASP A 85 -8.42 3.26 11.27
CA ASP A 85 -9.36 3.03 12.39
C ASP A 85 -9.76 1.55 12.47
N TYR A 86 -9.53 0.77 11.40
CA TYR A 86 -9.61 -0.68 11.41
C TYR A 86 -8.32 -1.34 11.96
N ILE A 87 -7.21 -0.61 12.00
CA ILE A 87 -5.84 -1.10 12.32
C ILE A 87 -5.28 -0.46 13.62
N SER A 88 -5.86 0.61 14.15
CA SER A 88 -5.52 1.25 15.42
C SER A 88 -6.78 1.50 16.25
N PRO A 89 -6.89 0.89 17.44
CA PRO A 89 -8.13 0.78 18.18
C PRO A 89 -8.39 2.02 19.06
N ILE A 90 -9.56 2.64 18.89
CA ILE A 90 -10.22 3.34 20.00
C ILE A 90 -10.64 2.24 20.97
N GLN A 91 -10.02 2.24 22.15
CA GLN A 91 -10.41 1.58 23.40
C GLN A 91 -11.69 0.73 23.29
N ASP A 92 -11.53 -0.55 22.95
CA ASP A 92 -12.56 -1.54 23.28
C ASP A 92 -12.54 -1.64 24.82
N ASN A 93 -13.61 -1.16 25.44
CA ASN A 93 -13.86 -1.32 26.87
C ASN A 93 -13.69 -2.80 27.28
N GLU A 94 -13.14 -3.03 28.47
CA GLU A 94 -12.79 -4.36 29.02
C GLU A 94 -13.95 -5.40 29.03
N ASP A 95 -15.18 -4.99 28.71
CA ASP A 95 -16.36 -5.83 28.62
C ASP A 95 -16.53 -6.60 27.28
N ASP A 96 -15.76 -6.30 26.22
CA ASP A 96 -15.98 -6.89 24.89
C ASP A 96 -15.21 -8.21 24.61
N ALA A 97 -14.68 -8.86 25.64
CA ALA A 97 -13.96 -10.15 25.55
C ALA A 97 -14.79 -11.30 24.92
N ARG A 98 -16.13 -11.16 24.83
CA ARG A 98 -17.02 -12.14 24.18
C ARG A 98 -17.29 -11.87 22.71
N LYS A 99 -17.09 -10.66 22.18
CA LYS A 99 -17.26 -10.42 20.75
C LYS A 99 -16.02 -10.89 20.02
N SER A 100 -16.21 -11.86 19.13
CA SER A 100 -15.22 -12.20 18.12
C SER A 100 -14.73 -10.91 17.47
N PRO A 101 -13.42 -10.66 17.33
CA PRO A 101 -12.94 -9.55 16.51
C PRO A 101 -13.62 -9.68 15.14
N ARG A 102 -14.39 -8.67 14.71
CA ARG A 102 -15.07 -8.67 13.40
C ARG A 102 -14.10 -9.06 12.28
N LEU A 103 -12.84 -8.66 12.46
CA LEU A 103 -11.69 -8.99 11.63
C LEU A 103 -11.45 -10.51 11.43
N ILE A 104 -11.60 -11.37 12.45
CA ILE A 104 -11.45 -12.83 12.29
C ILE A 104 -12.50 -13.37 11.33
N ASN A 105 -13.75 -12.95 11.52
CA ASN A 105 -14.86 -13.37 10.69
C ASN A 105 -14.68 -12.87 9.25
N THR A 106 -14.27 -11.61 9.08
CA THR A 106 -13.97 -11.04 7.76
C THR A 106 -12.87 -11.80 7.04
N ILE A 107 -11.74 -12.09 7.70
CA ILE A 107 -10.65 -12.88 7.11
C ILE A 107 -11.18 -14.26 6.70
N ALA A 108 -11.86 -14.98 7.59
CA ALA A 108 -12.38 -16.30 7.27
C ALA A 108 -13.36 -16.29 6.08
N ILE A 109 -14.26 -15.30 5.99
CA ILE A 109 -15.18 -15.18 4.83
C ILE A 109 -14.40 -14.92 3.54
N ILE A 110 -13.41 -14.02 3.56
CA ILE A 110 -12.59 -13.71 2.38
C ILE A 110 -11.85 -14.97 1.91
N PHE A 111 -11.16 -15.69 2.81
CA PHE A 111 -10.44 -16.91 2.43
C PHE A 111 -11.36 -18.07 2.05
N LEU A 112 -12.56 -18.16 2.63
CA LEU A 112 -13.56 -19.13 2.19
C LEU A 112 -14.04 -18.81 0.77
N ALA A 113 -14.30 -17.54 0.46
CA ALA A 113 -14.68 -17.11 -0.89
C ALA A 113 -13.56 -17.37 -1.90
N ILE A 114 -12.30 -17.09 -1.54
CA ILE A 114 -11.12 -17.41 -2.36
C ILE A 114 -11.05 -18.92 -2.61
N GLY A 115 -11.17 -19.76 -1.57
CA GLY A 115 -11.12 -21.21 -1.71
C GLY A 115 -12.23 -21.77 -2.58
N LEU A 116 -13.46 -21.28 -2.43
CA LEU A 116 -14.59 -21.65 -3.29
C LEU A 116 -14.36 -21.23 -4.75
N LEU A 117 -13.86 -20.01 -4.97
CA LEU A 117 -13.54 -19.52 -6.30
C LEU A 117 -12.43 -20.34 -6.96
N GLN A 118 -11.41 -20.76 -6.21
CA GLN A 118 -10.38 -21.68 -6.71
C GLN A 118 -10.96 -23.01 -7.16
N ILE A 119 -11.83 -23.62 -6.34
CA ILE A 119 -12.49 -24.89 -6.69
C ILE A 119 -13.33 -24.75 -7.96
N ILE A 120 -14.12 -23.66 -8.07
CA ILE A 120 -14.98 -23.42 -9.24
C ILE A 120 -14.14 -23.19 -10.49
N THR A 121 -13.12 -22.34 -10.43
CA THR A 121 -12.29 -21.99 -11.59
C THR A 121 -11.39 -23.14 -12.03
N GLN A 122 -11.05 -24.06 -11.14
CA GLN A 122 -10.18 -25.20 -11.43
C GLN A 122 -10.96 -26.53 -11.50
N PHE A 123 -12.29 -26.49 -11.57
CA PHE A 123 -13.15 -27.67 -11.49
C PHE A 123 -12.82 -28.73 -12.56
N ASP A 124 -12.64 -28.29 -13.81
CA ASP A 124 -12.31 -29.18 -14.93
C ASP A 124 -10.94 -29.84 -14.75
N LEU A 125 -9.95 -29.10 -14.25
CA LEU A 125 -8.62 -29.65 -13.95
C LEU A 125 -8.67 -30.65 -12.80
N ILE A 126 -9.39 -30.31 -11.72
CA ILE A 126 -9.56 -31.19 -10.56
C ILE A 126 -10.22 -32.49 -11.01
N THR A 127 -11.33 -32.43 -11.75
CA THR A 127 -12.02 -33.63 -12.23
C THR A 127 -11.16 -34.45 -13.21
N GLY A 128 -10.40 -33.79 -14.08
CA GLY A 128 -9.42 -34.45 -14.96
C GLY A 128 -8.34 -35.21 -14.20
N LEU A 129 -7.84 -34.68 -13.07
CA LEU A 129 -6.84 -35.35 -12.22
C LEU A 129 -7.36 -36.65 -11.60
N PHE A 130 -8.67 -36.77 -11.35
CA PHE A 130 -9.28 -38.00 -10.86
C PHE A 130 -9.62 -39.01 -11.96
N GLN A 131 -9.60 -38.59 -13.22
CA GLN A 131 -9.78 -39.48 -14.37
C GLN A 131 -8.47 -40.16 -14.78
N ASP A 132 -7.33 -39.52 -14.54
CA ASP A 132 -6.01 -40.13 -14.72
C ASP A 132 -5.59 -40.91 -13.45
N SER A 133 -4.99 -42.09 -13.63
CA SER A 133 -4.54 -42.96 -12.53
C SER A 133 -3.08 -42.71 -12.12
N ARG A 134 -2.37 -41.79 -12.78
CA ARG A 134 -0.97 -41.49 -12.48
C ARG A 134 -0.84 -40.19 -11.70
N TRP A 135 -0.86 -40.32 -10.37
CA TRP A 135 -0.55 -39.21 -9.50
C TRP A 135 0.94 -39.17 -9.20
N ASP A 136 1.53 -38.01 -9.42
CA ASP A 136 2.88 -37.68 -8.97
C ASP A 136 2.82 -36.61 -7.87
N PHE A 137 4.00 -36.14 -7.43
CA PHE A 137 4.09 -35.12 -6.39
C PHE A 137 3.48 -33.77 -6.82
N SER A 138 3.41 -33.47 -8.12
CA SER A 138 2.84 -32.21 -8.63
C SER A 138 1.34 -32.13 -8.35
N VAL A 139 0.63 -33.26 -8.40
CA VAL A 139 -0.79 -33.36 -8.05
C VAL A 139 -1.02 -32.95 -6.58
N VAL A 140 -0.12 -33.36 -5.68
CA VAL A 140 -0.20 -33.00 -4.26
C VAL A 140 0.02 -31.51 -4.06
N ILE A 141 1.01 -30.91 -4.73
CA ILE A 141 1.26 -29.47 -4.69
C ILE A 141 0.07 -28.69 -5.25
N PHE A 142 -0.53 -29.17 -6.34
CA PHE A 142 -1.69 -28.54 -6.95
C PHE A 142 -2.94 -28.57 -6.05
N LEU A 143 -3.23 -29.73 -5.44
CA LEU A 143 -4.39 -29.88 -4.55
C LEU A 143 -4.19 -29.21 -3.19
N PHE A 144 -2.95 -28.93 -2.78
CA PHE A 144 -2.64 -28.29 -1.51
C PHE A 144 -3.43 -27.00 -1.28
N PRO A 145 -3.32 -25.94 -2.10
CA PRO A 145 -4.11 -24.71 -1.90
C PRO A 145 -5.62 -24.95 -2.02
N VAL A 146 -6.05 -25.83 -2.93
CA VAL A 146 -7.48 -26.12 -3.16
C VAL A 146 -8.15 -26.70 -1.92
N ILE A 147 -7.46 -27.58 -1.19
CA ILE A 147 -7.99 -28.24 0.00
C ILE A 147 -7.71 -27.42 1.26
N ILE A 148 -6.48 -26.91 1.41
CA ILE A 148 -6.03 -26.25 2.63
C ILE A 148 -6.71 -24.89 2.81
N THR A 149 -6.96 -24.12 1.74
CA THR A 149 -7.58 -22.79 1.85
C THR A 149 -8.99 -22.85 2.49
N PRO A 150 -9.96 -23.63 1.96
CA PRO A 150 -11.29 -23.71 2.57
C PRO A 150 -11.25 -24.34 3.96
N LEU A 151 -10.41 -25.36 4.17
CA LEU A 151 -10.27 -26.00 5.48
C LEU A 151 -9.71 -25.03 6.53
N ALA A 152 -8.68 -24.27 6.17
CA ALA A 152 -8.09 -23.24 7.01
C ALA A 152 -9.14 -22.17 7.34
N ALA A 153 -9.89 -21.68 6.35
CA ALA A 153 -10.92 -20.66 6.55
C ALA A 153 -12.02 -21.12 7.53
N ILE A 154 -12.52 -22.36 7.39
CA ILE A 154 -13.54 -22.94 8.28
C ILE A 154 -12.98 -23.09 9.70
N LEU A 155 -11.79 -23.67 9.86
CA LEU A 155 -11.17 -23.86 11.18
C LEU A 155 -10.79 -22.53 11.83
N PHE A 156 -10.40 -21.54 11.02
CA PHE A 156 -10.10 -20.17 11.46
C PHE A 156 -11.37 -19.47 11.97
N TRP A 157 -12.49 -19.60 11.25
CA TRP A 157 -13.81 -19.15 11.70
C TRP A 157 -14.22 -19.80 13.03
N MET A 158 -13.95 -21.10 13.17
CA MET A 158 -14.18 -21.86 14.41
C MET A 158 -13.20 -21.54 15.54
N LYS A 159 -12.27 -20.61 15.32
CA LYS A 159 -11.25 -20.17 16.30
C LYS A 159 -10.37 -21.32 16.81
N LYS A 160 -10.15 -22.33 15.97
CA LYS A 160 -9.28 -23.46 16.31
C LYS A 160 -7.83 -23.10 16.02
N THR A 161 -6.93 -23.46 16.94
CA THR A 161 -5.48 -23.27 16.81
C THR A 161 -4.95 -23.83 15.49
N ALA A 162 -5.46 -24.99 15.07
CA ALA A 162 -5.14 -25.60 13.78
C ALA A 162 -5.54 -24.72 12.58
N GLY A 163 -6.64 -23.98 12.65
CA GLY A 163 -7.06 -23.05 11.60
C GLY A 163 -6.10 -21.90 11.41
N TRP A 164 -5.59 -21.33 12.51
CA TRP A 164 -4.55 -20.30 12.45
C TRP A 164 -3.25 -20.83 11.84
N ILE A 165 -2.83 -22.03 12.24
CA ILE A 165 -1.62 -22.68 11.70
C ILE A 165 -1.77 -22.95 10.20
N LEU A 166 -2.87 -23.58 9.78
CA LEU A 166 -3.14 -23.91 8.38
C LEU A 166 -3.21 -22.65 7.51
N LEU A 167 -3.88 -21.60 8.01
CA LEU A 167 -3.95 -20.33 7.29
C LEU A 167 -2.55 -19.70 7.18
N SER A 168 -1.74 -19.74 8.23
CA SER A 168 -0.36 -19.22 8.20
C SER A 168 0.53 -19.98 7.21
N ILE A 169 0.39 -21.31 7.13
CA ILE A 169 1.09 -22.14 6.14
C ILE A 169 0.67 -21.73 4.74
N TYR A 170 -0.64 -21.64 4.48
CA TYR A 170 -1.16 -21.24 3.17
C TYR A 170 -0.72 -19.83 2.76
N LEU A 171 -0.80 -18.85 3.66
CA LEU A 171 -0.35 -17.48 3.40
C LEU A 171 1.16 -17.44 3.06
N SER A 172 1.97 -18.22 3.77
CA SER A 172 3.42 -18.33 3.51
C SER A 172 3.69 -19.00 2.15
N PHE A 173 2.94 -20.05 1.82
CA PHE A 173 3.02 -20.74 0.52
C PHE A 173 2.66 -19.80 -0.63
N ALA A 174 1.52 -19.10 -0.53
CA ALA A 174 1.06 -18.16 -1.54
C ALA A 174 2.03 -16.98 -1.70
N LEU A 175 2.53 -16.44 -0.59
CA LEU A 175 3.53 -15.37 -0.62
C LEU A 175 4.80 -15.80 -1.36
N MET A 176 5.35 -16.97 -1.02
CA MET A 176 6.56 -17.47 -1.66
C MET A 176 6.34 -17.74 -3.15
N GLY A 177 5.20 -18.32 -3.53
CA GLY A 177 4.84 -18.54 -4.92
C GLY A 177 4.73 -17.24 -5.72
N LEU A 178 4.13 -16.19 -5.15
CA LEU A 178 4.03 -14.88 -5.82
C LEU A 178 5.38 -14.17 -5.92
N LEU A 179 6.20 -14.21 -4.88
CA LEU A 179 7.55 -13.65 -4.94
C LEU A 179 8.41 -14.36 -6.00
N TRP A 180 8.25 -15.67 -6.12
CA TRP A 180 8.91 -16.45 -7.17
C TRP A 180 8.41 -16.06 -8.57
N MET A 181 7.09 -15.95 -8.76
CA MET A 181 6.52 -15.51 -10.04
C MET A 181 6.93 -14.09 -10.39
N PHE A 182 7.02 -13.19 -9.40
CA PHE A 182 7.57 -11.85 -9.59
C PHE A 182 9.01 -11.90 -10.10
N PHE A 183 9.85 -12.76 -9.51
CA PHE A 183 11.25 -12.90 -9.92
C PHE A 183 11.41 -13.42 -11.35
N ILE A 184 10.54 -14.32 -11.79
CA ILE A 184 10.59 -14.89 -13.15
C ILE A 184 9.96 -13.94 -14.18
N ALA A 185 8.78 -13.40 -13.89
CA ALA A 185 7.97 -12.66 -14.87
C ALA A 185 8.23 -11.14 -14.85
N TYR A 186 8.84 -10.60 -13.80
CA TYR A 186 9.04 -9.17 -13.56
C TYR A 186 7.75 -8.32 -13.63
N ASP A 187 6.60 -8.94 -13.36
CA ASP A 187 5.29 -8.28 -13.40
C ASP A 187 4.92 -7.70 -12.01
N PRO A 188 4.71 -6.38 -11.88
CA PRO A 188 4.33 -5.73 -10.62
C PRO A 188 3.03 -6.25 -9.98
N THR A 189 2.13 -6.89 -10.74
CA THR A 189 0.89 -7.47 -10.19
C THR A 189 1.18 -8.52 -9.11
N PHE A 190 2.29 -9.27 -9.24
CA PHE A 190 2.73 -10.22 -8.23
C PHE A 190 3.22 -9.55 -6.93
N LEU A 191 3.73 -8.30 -6.99
CA LEU A 191 4.06 -7.53 -5.79
C LEU A 191 2.80 -7.11 -5.03
N ILE A 192 1.76 -6.67 -5.75
CA ILE A 192 0.47 -6.30 -5.15
C ILE A 192 -0.13 -7.52 -4.44
N GLY A 193 -0.12 -8.68 -5.09
CA GLY A 193 -0.53 -9.94 -4.46
C GLY A 193 0.31 -10.26 -3.22
N SER A 194 1.63 -10.14 -3.32
CA SER A 194 2.54 -10.41 -2.19
C SER A 194 2.27 -9.51 -0.99
N LEU A 195 1.92 -8.24 -1.21
CA LEU A 195 1.50 -7.32 -0.15
C LEU A 195 0.21 -7.75 0.52
N PHE A 196 -0.78 -8.24 -0.24
CA PHE A 196 -2.03 -8.76 0.31
C PHE A 196 -1.79 -9.95 1.26
N PHE A 197 -0.98 -10.93 0.83
CA PHE A 197 -0.67 -12.10 1.67
C PHE A 197 0.20 -11.73 2.88
N SER A 198 1.20 -10.86 2.70
CA SER A 198 2.05 -10.38 3.79
C SER A 198 1.27 -9.58 4.83
N GLY A 199 0.41 -8.67 4.38
CA GLY A 199 -0.45 -7.86 5.25
C GLY A 199 -1.44 -8.72 6.04
N THR A 200 -2.01 -9.75 5.40
CA THR A 200 -2.87 -10.71 6.10
C THR A 200 -2.08 -11.51 7.14
N LEU A 201 -0.90 -12.03 6.78
CA LEU A 201 -0.05 -12.80 7.68
C LEU A 201 0.37 -11.98 8.90
N TRP A 202 0.75 -10.71 8.67
CA TRP A 202 1.02 -9.74 9.73
C TRP A 202 -0.19 -9.54 10.64
N THR A 203 -1.37 -9.36 10.05
CA THR A 203 -2.62 -9.12 10.78
C THR A 203 -2.99 -10.29 11.69
N ILE A 204 -2.90 -11.54 11.19
CA ILE A 204 -3.20 -12.71 12.02
C ILE A 204 -2.13 -12.99 13.07
N SER A 205 -0.92 -12.45 12.88
CA SER A 205 0.21 -12.54 13.81
C SER A 205 0.14 -11.53 14.95
N GLN A 206 -0.79 -10.56 14.89
CA GLN A 206 -1.01 -9.60 15.97
C GLN A 206 -1.44 -10.31 17.26
N GLU A 207 -0.93 -9.82 18.39
CA GLU A 207 -1.16 -10.43 19.71
C GLU A 207 -2.65 -10.62 20.02
N ARG A 208 -3.48 -9.62 19.71
CA ARG A 208 -4.94 -9.67 19.88
C ARG A 208 -5.56 -10.89 19.19
N ILE A 209 -5.14 -11.20 17.96
CA ILE A 209 -5.67 -12.32 17.20
C ILE A 209 -5.09 -13.63 17.73
N ARG A 210 -3.77 -13.71 17.92
CA ARG A 210 -3.10 -14.91 18.45
C ARG A 210 -3.68 -15.39 19.78
N ASN A 211 -4.03 -14.46 20.66
CA ASN A 211 -4.63 -14.77 21.96
C ASN A 211 -5.98 -15.48 21.83
N VAL A 212 -6.79 -15.14 20.82
CA VAL A 212 -8.05 -15.85 20.53
C VAL A 212 -7.80 -17.32 20.16
N PHE A 213 -6.71 -17.59 19.42
CA PHE A 213 -6.33 -18.93 18.97
C PHE A 213 -5.42 -19.68 19.94
N LYS A 214 -5.03 -19.05 21.07
CA LYS A 214 -4.07 -19.56 22.06
C LYS A 214 -2.71 -19.90 21.46
N ILE A 215 -2.24 -19.09 20.52
CA ILE A 215 -0.94 -19.25 19.85
C ILE A 215 0.13 -18.47 20.63
N SER A 216 1.20 -19.14 21.04
CA SER A 216 2.37 -18.46 21.62
C SER A 216 3.22 -17.79 20.53
N THR A 217 4.02 -16.79 20.92
CA THR A 217 4.99 -16.14 20.03
C THR A 217 5.96 -17.15 19.39
N ASP A 218 6.42 -18.14 20.15
CA ASP A 218 7.31 -19.19 19.66
C ASP A 218 6.64 -20.06 18.60
N THR A 219 5.38 -20.45 18.84
CA THR A 219 4.60 -21.26 17.88
C THR A 219 4.36 -20.48 16.59
N MET A 220 4.08 -19.18 16.70
CA MET A 220 3.92 -18.30 15.54
C MET A 220 5.19 -18.28 14.67
N TYR A 221 6.34 -17.90 15.25
CA TYR A 221 7.58 -17.85 14.48
C TYR A 221 7.98 -19.22 13.94
N ALA A 222 7.87 -20.28 14.74
CA ALA A 222 8.18 -21.63 14.29
C ALA A 222 7.32 -22.04 13.08
N SER A 223 6.01 -21.80 13.13
CA SER A 223 5.10 -22.16 12.03
C SER A 223 5.39 -21.36 10.75
N VAL A 224 5.62 -20.05 10.85
CA VAL A 224 5.90 -19.19 9.69
C VAL A 224 7.26 -19.53 9.07
N ILE A 225 8.31 -19.64 9.89
CA ILE A 225 9.66 -19.98 9.43
C ILE A 225 9.68 -21.38 8.81
N ALA A 226 9.08 -22.38 9.47
CA ALA A 226 9.00 -23.73 8.92
C ALA A 226 8.26 -23.75 7.57
N SER A 227 7.16 -23.01 7.46
CA SER A 227 6.41 -22.91 6.19
C SER A 227 7.27 -22.31 5.09
N ILE A 228 7.95 -21.20 5.34
CA ILE A 228 8.82 -20.55 4.35
C ILE A 228 9.96 -21.48 3.92
N LEU A 229 10.61 -22.17 4.87
CA LEU A 229 11.71 -23.09 4.58
C LEU A 229 11.24 -24.30 3.76
N ILE A 230 10.11 -24.91 4.13
CA ILE A 230 9.55 -26.05 3.41
C ILE A 230 9.19 -25.65 1.99
N VAL A 231 8.48 -24.52 1.82
CA VAL A 231 8.05 -24.07 0.49
C VAL A 231 9.24 -23.65 -0.36
N GLY A 232 10.23 -22.95 0.23
CA GLY A 232 11.47 -22.62 -0.45
C GLY A 232 12.24 -23.86 -0.91
N ALA A 233 12.31 -24.89 -0.08
CA ALA A 233 12.93 -26.17 -0.46
C ALA A 233 12.18 -26.88 -1.58
N VAL A 234 10.84 -26.93 -1.52
CA VAL A 234 10.00 -27.56 -2.55
C VAL A 234 10.15 -26.84 -3.89
N LEU A 235 10.08 -25.51 -3.91
CA LEU A 235 10.28 -24.73 -5.13
C LEU A 235 11.71 -24.88 -5.65
N GLY A 236 12.71 -24.85 -4.76
CA GLY A 236 14.10 -25.07 -5.14
C GLY A 236 14.33 -26.42 -5.83
N VAL A 237 13.79 -27.51 -5.25
CA VAL A 237 13.90 -28.84 -5.87
C VAL A 237 13.13 -28.91 -7.19
N TYR A 238 11.90 -28.39 -7.23
CA TYR A 238 11.06 -28.44 -8.42
C TYR A 238 11.66 -27.70 -9.62
N PHE A 239 12.35 -26.58 -9.40
CA PHE A 239 12.87 -25.75 -10.49
C PHE A 239 14.35 -25.99 -10.84
N PHE A 240 15.17 -26.49 -9.91
CA PHE A 240 16.60 -26.68 -10.16
C PHE A 240 17.02 -28.14 -10.33
N VAL A 241 16.15 -29.11 -10.00
CA VAL A 241 16.47 -30.55 -10.07
C VAL A 241 15.57 -31.29 -11.08
N LEU A 242 14.30 -30.92 -11.17
CA LEU A 242 13.32 -31.43 -12.14
C LEU A 242 13.22 -30.52 -13.36
#